data_AF-A0A4S0I2Z8-F1
#
_entry.id   AF-A0A4S0I2Z8-F1
#
_cell.length_a   1.000
_cell.length_b   1.000
_cell.length_c   1.000
_cell.angle_alpha   90.00
_cell.angle_beta   90.00
_cell.angle_gamma   90.00
#
_symmetry.space_group_name_H-M   'P 1'
#
loop_
_entity.id
_entity.type
_entity.pdbx_description
1 polymer ?
#
loop_
_entity_poly.entity_id
_entity_poly.type
_entity_poly.pdbx_seq_one_letter_code
_entity_poly.pdbx_strand_id
1 'polypeptide(L)'
;NATLTGRLAEAAATRTAGRFIYLSSIRAVVGPGFSGTIDEATPPAPQCAYGRSKREGEIEMLKAFAAAGRDSATALRLPPVYGEGMKGNLRGLMR
;
A
#
# COMPACT_ATOMS: atom_id res chain seq x y z
N ASN A 1 8.45 -0.86 -6.98
CA ASN A 1 6.97 -0.94 -6.86
C ASN A 1 6.28 0.41 -6.99
N ALA A 2 6.89 1.50 -6.51
CA ALA A 2 6.31 2.85 -6.56
C ALA A 2 6.08 3.38 -7.99
N THR A 3 7.10 3.40 -8.86
CA THR A 3 7.01 3.99 -10.20
C THR A 3 5.89 3.42 -11.06
N LEU A 4 5.75 2.10 -11.13
CA LEU A 4 4.68 1.46 -11.91
C LEU A 4 3.30 1.71 -11.29
N THR A 5 3.21 1.81 -9.96
CA THR A 5 1.97 2.18 -9.27
C THR A 5 1.54 3.59 -9.64
N GLY A 6 2.46 4.57 -9.63
CA GLY A 6 2.19 5.95 -10.03
C GLY A 6 1.67 6.03 -11.46
N ARG A 7 2.37 5.40 -12.42
CA ARG A 7 1.94 5.37 -13.84
C ARG A 7 0.57 4.71 -14.03
N LEU A 8 0.29 3.62 -13.32
CA LEU A 8 -1.01 2.96 -13.36
C LEU A 8 -2.10 3.86 -12.78
N ALA A 9 -1.82 4.55 -11.66
CA ALA A 9 -2.74 5.47 -11.03
C ALA A 9 -3.03 6.69 -11.92
N GLU A 10 -2.03 7.27 -12.59
CA GLU A 10 -2.21 8.34 -13.58
C GLU A 10 -3.12 7.90 -14.73
N ALA A 11 -2.89 6.69 -15.25
CA ALA A 11 -3.72 6.13 -16.31
C ALA A 11 -5.15 5.89 -15.84
N ALA A 12 -5.34 5.34 -14.64
CA ALA A 12 -6.65 5.08 -14.07
C ALA A 12 -7.42 6.38 -13.75
N ALA A 13 -6.74 7.38 -13.19
CA ALA A 13 -7.32 8.68 -12.83
C ALA A 13 -7.90 9.41 -14.04
N THR A 14 -7.33 9.21 -15.23
CA THR A 14 -7.75 9.85 -16.48
C THR A 14 -8.69 9.01 -17.35
N ARG A 15 -8.62 7.67 -17.25
CA ARG A 15 -9.31 6.77 -18.21
C ARG A 15 -10.38 5.87 -17.61
N THR A 16 -10.47 5.77 -16.28
CA THR A 16 -11.42 4.85 -15.64
C THR A 16 -12.39 5.59 -14.72
N ALA A 17 -13.67 5.22 -14.78
CA ALA A 17 -14.65 5.64 -13.78
C ALA A 17 -14.53 4.76 -12.52
N GLY A 18 -14.95 5.27 -11.37
CA GLY A 18 -14.98 4.52 -10.11
C GLY A 18 -13.78 4.75 -9.19
N ARG A 19 -13.53 3.78 -8.30
CA ARG A 19 -12.49 3.87 -7.26
C ARG A 19 -11.23 3.12 -7.65
N PHE A 20 -10.08 3.66 -7.28
CA PHE A 20 -8.79 2.99 -7.41
C PHE A 20 -8.33 2.49 -6.04
N ILE A 21 -8.13 1.17 -5.92
CA ILE A 21 -7.69 0.55 -4.67
C ILE A 21 -6.25 0.09 -4.82
N TYR A 22 -5.35 0.73 -4.07
CA TYR A 22 -3.96 0.33 -3.98
C TYR A 22 -3.74 -0.61 -2.79
N LEU A 23 -3.25 -1.81 -3.07
CA LEU A 23 -2.86 -2.75 -2.01
C LEU A 23 -1.49 -2.36 -1.45
N SER A 24 -1.52 -1.57 -0.38
CA SER A 24 -0.35 -1.22 0.41
C SER A 24 -0.03 -2.32 1.44
N SER A 25 0.68 -1.97 2.50
CA SER A 25 1.03 -2.89 3.58
C SER A 25 1.19 -2.13 4.88
N ILE A 26 0.97 -2.79 6.02
CA ILE A 26 1.39 -2.27 7.34
C ILE A 26 2.89 -1.89 7.38
N ARG A 27 3.71 -2.47 6.50
CA ARG A 27 5.14 -2.12 6.36
C ARG A 27 5.38 -0.72 5.80
N ALA A 28 4.37 -0.10 5.17
CA ALA A 28 4.41 1.31 4.77
C ALA A 28 4.39 2.24 5.98
N VAL A 29 3.94 1.77 7.14
CA VAL A 29 3.83 2.54 8.38
C VAL A 29 4.93 2.19 9.35
N VAL A 30 5.18 0.90 9.60
CA VAL A 30 6.12 0.45 10.64
C VAL A 30 7.11 -0.61 10.16
N GLY A 31 8.27 -0.69 10.82
CA GLY A 31 9.30 -1.70 10.57
C GLY A 31 9.05 -3.05 11.26
N PRO A 32 9.73 -4.12 10.83
CA PRO A 32 9.44 -5.50 11.25
C PRO A 32 9.55 -5.74 12.75
N GLY A 33 10.35 -4.95 13.48
CA GLY A 33 10.49 -5.02 14.93
C GLY A 33 9.50 -4.16 15.73
N PHE A 34 8.55 -3.49 15.07
CA PHE A 34 7.54 -2.70 15.77
C PHE A 34 6.59 -3.61 16.57
N SER A 35 6.36 -3.21 17.83
CA SER A 35 5.38 -3.82 18.72
C SER A 35 4.36 -2.75 19.14
N GLY A 36 3.08 -3.10 19.09
CA GLY A 36 1.96 -2.19 19.37
C GLY A 36 0.89 -2.23 18.29
N THR A 37 -0.14 -1.41 18.50
CA THR A 37 -1.24 -1.23 17.55
C THR A 37 -0.93 -0.04 16.64
N ILE A 38 -1.32 -0.15 15.38
CA ILE A 38 -1.33 0.97 14.44
C ILE A 38 -2.76 1.20 13.95
N ASP A 39 -3.05 2.43 13.59
CA ASP A 39 -4.30 2.89 12.99
C ASP A 39 -4.01 3.78 11.77
N GLU A 40 -5.05 4.34 11.16
CA GLU A 40 -4.92 5.24 10.01
C GLU A 40 -4.20 6.55 10.36
N ALA A 41 -4.27 7.01 11.62
CA ALA A 41 -3.65 8.23 12.10
C ALA A 41 -2.15 8.05 12.43
N THR A 42 -1.70 6.80 12.58
CA THR A 42 -0.31 6.48 12.91
C THR A 42 0.65 7.03 11.84
N PRO A 43 1.61 7.92 12.20
CA PRO A 43 2.55 8.50 11.26
C PRO A 43 3.40 7.43 10.56
N PRO A 44 3.48 7.44 9.21
CA PRO A 44 4.28 6.45 8.49
C PRO A 44 5.79 6.64 8.69
N ALA A 45 6.45 5.63 9.24
CA ALA A 45 7.89 5.54 9.46
C ALA A 45 8.45 4.18 8.96
N PRO A 46 8.42 3.90 7.64
CA PRO A 46 8.85 2.62 7.09
C PRO A 46 10.36 2.39 7.26
N GLN A 47 10.74 1.23 7.81
CA GLN A 47 12.14 0.92 8.16
C GLN A 47 12.83 -0.06 7.20
N CYS A 48 12.13 -0.55 6.16
CA CYS A 48 12.71 -1.45 5.17
C CYS A 48 12.42 -1.00 3.74
N ALA A 49 13.17 -1.51 2.76
CA ALA A 49 13.02 -1.14 1.34
C ALA A 49 11.61 -1.45 0.81
N TYR A 50 11.03 -2.59 1.20
CA TYR A 50 9.65 -2.95 0.85
C TYR A 50 8.65 -1.93 1.41
N GLY A 51 8.80 -1.58 2.69
CA GLY A 51 7.96 -0.58 3.35
C GLY A 51 8.03 0.79 2.69
N ARG A 52 9.24 1.27 2.39
CA ARG A 52 9.45 2.53 1.66
C ARG A 52 8.78 2.49 0.28
N SER A 53 8.96 1.42 -0.48
CA SER A 53 8.34 1.31 -1.80
C SER A 53 6.81 1.25 -1.74
N LYS A 54 6.22 0.66 -0.68
CA LYS A 54 4.78 0.70 -0.47
C LYS A 54 4.30 2.11 -0.12
N ARG A 55 4.99 2.80 0.79
CA ARG A 55 4.66 4.19 1.17
C ARG A 55 4.77 5.16 0.00
N GLU A 56 5.83 5.07 -0.81
CA GLU A 56 5.97 5.84 -2.04
C GLU A 56 4.81 5.57 -3.00
N GLY A 57 4.38 4.31 -3.15
CA GLY A 57 3.21 3.97 -3.97
C GLY A 57 1.91 4.62 -3.47
N GLU A 58 1.70 4.73 -2.15
CA GLU A 58 0.55 5.48 -1.59
C GLU A 58 0.61 6.95 -2.01
N ILE A 59 1.79 7.57 -1.90
CA ILE A 59 2.01 8.98 -2.21
C ILE A 59 1.77 9.25 -3.71
N GLU A 60 2.37 8.45 -4.58
CA GLU A 60 2.26 8.65 -6.03
C GLU A 60 0.83 8.41 -6.54
N MET A 61 0.12 7.42 -5.98
CA MET A 61 -1.29 7.20 -6.29
C MET A 61 -2.15 8.41 -5.89
N LEU A 62 -1.97 8.94 -4.67
CA LEU A 62 -2.72 10.10 -4.19
C LEU A 62 -2.42 11.34 -5.04
N LYS A 63 -1.14 11.58 -5.40
CA LYS A 63 -0.75 12.68 -6.28
C LYS A 63 -1.42 12.57 -7.65
N ALA A 64 -1.42 11.38 -8.26
CA ALA A 64 -2.02 11.16 -9.57
C ALA A 64 -3.52 11.47 -9.59
N PHE A 65 -4.25 11.02 -8.55
CA PHE A 65 -5.69 11.29 -8.44
C PHE A 65 -5.99 12.74 -8.11
N ALA A 66 -5.22 13.36 -7.20
CA ALA A 66 -5.36 14.79 -6.90
C ALA A 66 -5.10 15.67 -8.13
N ALA A 67 -4.08 15.35 -8.94
CA ALA A 67 -3.78 16.05 -10.19
C ALA A 67 -4.91 15.93 -11.23
N ALA A 68 -5.70 14.86 -11.18
CA ALA A 68 -6.89 14.67 -12.00
C ALA A 68 -8.17 15.26 -11.38
N GLY A 69 -8.08 15.95 -10.24
CA GLY A 69 -9.24 16.51 -9.54
C GLY A 69 -10.15 15.45 -8.90
N ARG A 70 -9.60 14.28 -8.54
CA ARG A 70 -10.34 13.14 -7.99
C ARG A 70 -9.80 12.74 -6.63
N ASP A 71 -10.69 12.30 -5.75
CA ASP A 71 -10.40 11.79 -4.41
C ASP A 71 -10.72 10.28 -4.26
N SER A 72 -11.07 9.63 -5.36
CA SER A 72 -11.58 8.25 -5.41
C SER A 72 -10.49 7.18 -5.33
N ALA A 73 -9.34 7.47 -4.73
CA ALA A 73 -8.24 6.53 -4.57
C ALA A 73 -8.01 6.19 -3.09
N THR A 74 -7.79 4.91 -2.79
CA THR A 74 -7.66 4.42 -1.42
C THR A 74 -6.53 3.40 -1.31
N ALA A 75 -5.66 3.58 -0.32
CA ALA A 75 -4.61 2.64 0.01
C ALA A 75 -5.06 1.72 1.16
N LEU A 76 -5.07 0.41 0.92
CA LEU A 76 -5.34 -0.60 1.94
C LEU A 76 -4.03 -1.15 2.49
N ARG A 77 -3.71 -0.84 3.76
CA ARG A 77 -2.49 -1.27 4.44
C ARG A 77 -2.67 -2.68 5.02
N LEU A 78 -2.54 -3.68 4.16
CA LEU A 78 -2.79 -5.06 4.56
C LEU A 78 -1.74 -5.58 5.58
N PRO A 79 -2.18 -6.30 6.62
CA PRO A 79 -1.30 -7.14 7.43
C PRO A 79 -0.83 -8.36 6.63
N PRO A 80 0.04 -9.24 7.18
CA PRO A 80 0.31 -10.53 6.57
C PRO A 80 -0.99 -11.31 6.33
N VAL A 81 -1.34 -11.48 5.05
CA VAL A 81 -2.53 -12.23 4.63
C VAL A 81 -2.20 -13.72 4.57
N TYR A 82 -3.08 -14.56 5.10
CA TYR A 82 -2.95 -16.02 5.11
C TYR A 82 -4.21 -16.70 4.58
N GLY A 83 -4.06 -17.96 4.16
CA GLY A 83 -5.15 -18.75 3.60
C GLY A 83 -4.65 -19.77 2.57
N GLU A 84 -5.60 -20.43 1.93
CA GLU A 84 -5.32 -21.38 0.85
C GLU A 84 -4.48 -20.73 -0.26
N GLY A 85 -3.48 -21.45 -0.77
CA GLY A 85 -2.63 -20.96 -1.85
C GLY A 85 -1.58 -19.91 -1.46
N MET A 86 -1.46 -19.50 -0.19
CA MET A 86 -0.48 -18.47 0.20
C MET A 86 0.96 -18.88 -0.14
N LYS A 87 1.79 -17.94 -0.63
CA LYS A 87 3.21 -18.17 -0.97
C LYS A 87 4.19 -17.43 -0.04
N GLY A 88 3.68 -16.88 1.08
CA GLY A 88 4.44 -16.04 2.00
C GLY A 88 5.00 -16.79 3.22
N ASN A 89 5.80 -16.06 4.01
CA ASN A 89 6.52 -16.59 5.18
C ASN A 89 5.60 -17.22 6.24
N LEU A 90 4.32 -16.80 6.33
CA LEU A 90 3.36 -17.38 7.27
C LEU A 90 3.12 -18.88 7.01
N ARG A 91 3.23 -19.34 5.75
CA ARG A 91 3.12 -20.77 5.43
C ARG A 91 4.17 -21.60 6.17
N GLY A 92 5.39 -21.06 6.31
CA GLY A 92 6.47 -21.74 7.03
C GLY A 92 6.28 -21.77 8.55
N LEU A 93 5.47 -20.85 9.09
CA LEU A 93 5.19 -20.71 10.52
C LEU A 93 3.93 -21.48 10.97
N MET A 94 3.02 -21.80 10.04
CA MET A 94 1.77 -22.53 10.29
C MET A 94 1.91 -24.05 10.15
N ARG A 95 3.12 -24.58 10.29
CA ARG A 95 3.42 -26.01 10.36
C ARG A 95 3.86 -26.35 11.76
#